data_AF-A0A2W6Q3W7-F1
#
_entry.id   AF-A0A2W6Q3W7-F1
#
_cell.length_a   1.000
_cell.length_b   1.000
_cell.length_c   1.000
_cell.angle_alpha   90.00
_cell.angle_beta   90.00
_cell.angle_gamma   90.00
#
_symmetry.space_group_name_H-M   'P 1'
#
loop_
_entity.id
_entity.type
_entity.pdbx_description
1 polymer ?
#
loop_
_entity_poly.entity_id
_entity_poly.type
_entity_poly.pdbx_seq_one_letter_code
_entity_poly.pdbx_strand_id
1 'polypeptide(L)' 'MSNILGVYLKKQRKKRGLNLVELSQLSGVSSAQISRIETGKRGIPKPDTLKKLSLALMISYEDLMMRAGYLEKVPH' A
#
# COMPACT_ATOMS: atom_id res chain seq x y z
N MET A 1 12.46 -1.45 -12.11
CA MET A 1 12.60 -0.76 -10.82
C MET A 1 11.72 -1.45 -9.79
N SER A 2 12.32 -1.92 -8.71
CA SER A 2 11.62 -2.65 -7.66
C SER A 2 10.59 -1.74 -6.99
N ASN A 3 9.30 -2.04 -7.16
CA ASN A 3 8.24 -1.33 -6.45
C ASN A 3 8.24 -1.77 -4.96
N ILE A 4 9.06 -1.11 -4.15
CA ILE A 4 9.24 -1.39 -2.72
C ILE A 4 7.89 -1.32 -1.98
N LEU A 5 7.07 -0.33 -2.30
CA LEU A 5 5.72 -0.18 -1.76
C LEU A 5 4.85 -1.39 -2.09
N GLY A 6 4.76 -1.77 -3.37
CA GLY A 6 3.88 -2.86 -3.80
C GLY A 6 4.26 -4.21 -3.19
N VAL A 7 5.56 -4.51 -3.14
CA VAL A 7 6.07 -5.74 -2.50
C VAL A 7 5.74 -5.74 -1.01
N TYR A 8 5.95 -4.60 -0.34
CA TYR A 8 5.63 -4.45 1.08
C TYR A 8 4.13 -4.59 1.36
N LEU A 9 3.29 -3.91 0.59
CA LEU A 9 1.83 -3.96 0.72
C LEU A 9 1.31 -5.39 0.54
N LYS A 10 1.80 -6.09 -0.48
CA LYS A 10 1.47 -7.51 -0.73
C LYS A 10 1.89 -8.41 0.44
N LYS A 11 3.07 -8.16 1.02
CA LYS A 11 3.55 -8.89 2.20
C LYS A 11 2.65 -8.66 3.40
N GLN A 12 2.29 -7.41 3.69
CA GLN A 12 1.42 -7.08 4.83
C GLN A 12 0.00 -7.63 4.65
N ARG A 13 -0.56 -7.55 3.45
CA ARG A 13 -1.85 -8.17 3.13
C ARG A 13 -1.82 -9.68 3.39
N LYS A 14 -0.81 -10.39 2.87
CA LYS A 14 -0.66 -11.83 3.08
C LYS A 14 -0.43 -12.21 4.54
N LYS A 15 0.33 -11.42 5.31
CA LYS A 15 0.52 -11.64 6.75
C LYS A 15 -0.79 -11.59 7.53
N ARG A 16 -1.76 -10.80 7.09
CA ARG A 16 -3.10 -10.75 7.67
C ARG A 16 -4.04 -11.84 7.14
N GLY A 17 -3.57 -12.73 6.26
CA GLY A 17 -4.39 -13.77 5.64
C GLY A 17 -5.39 -13.24 4.60
N LEU A 18 -5.29 -11.97 4.20
CA LEU A 18 -6.28 -11.33 3.35
C LEU A 18 -6.03 -11.62 1.87
N ASN A 19 -7.09 -11.92 1.13
CA ASN A 19 -7.10 -11.86 -0.32
C ASN A 19 -7.36 -10.41 -0.82
N LEU A 20 -7.33 -10.20 -2.14
CA LEU A 20 -7.50 -8.86 -2.72
C LEU A 20 -8.92 -8.29 -2.52
N VAL A 21 -9.94 -9.15 -2.52
CA VAL A 21 -11.34 -8.77 -2.34
C VAL A 21 -11.60 -8.37 -0.89
N GLU A 22 -11.08 -9.13 0.07
CA GLU A 22 -11.21 -8.81 1.50
C GLU A 22 -10.51 -7.50 1.84
N LEU A 23 -9.28 -7.28 1.36
CA LEU A 23 -8.63 -5.98 1.55
C LEU A 23 -9.39 -4.85 0.86
N SER A 24 -10.03 -5.13 -0.28
CA SER A 24 -10.85 -4.16 -0.98
C SER A 24 -12.05 -3.72 -0.17
N GLN A 25 -12.75 -4.68 0.45
CA GLN A 25 -13.88 -4.42 1.34
C GLN A 25 -13.45 -3.63 2.59
N LEU A 26 -12.32 -3.99 3.21
CA LEU A 26 -11.83 -3.33 4.42
C LEU A 26 -11.31 -1.91 4.16
N SER A 27 -10.68 -1.66 3.01
CA SER A 27 -10.08 -0.36 2.69
C SER A 27 -10.98 0.57 1.89
N GLY A 28 -12.05 0.04 1.27
CA GLY A 28 -12.83 0.78 0.28
C GLY A 28 -12.06 1.10 -1.01
N VAL A 29 -10.88 0.50 -1.22
CA VAL A 29 -10.07 0.62 -2.44
C VAL A 29 -10.36 -0.59 -3.32
N SER A 30 -10.63 -0.40 -4.62
CA SER A 30 -10.95 -1.55 -5.50
C SER A 30 -9.83 -2.59 -5.55
N SER A 31 -10.19 -3.88 -5.61
CA SER A 31 -9.24 -5.00 -5.76
C SER A 31 -8.30 -4.83 -6.97
N ALA A 32 -8.81 -4.24 -8.06
CA ALA A 32 -8.03 -3.89 -9.24
C ALA A 32 -6.99 -2.78 -8.96
N GLN A 33 -7.33 -1.76 -8.15
CA GLN A 33 -6.35 -0.77 -7.70
C GLN A 33 -5.30 -1.38 -6.79
N ILE A 34 -5.71 -2.18 -5.81
CA ILE A 34 -4.79 -2.88 -4.90
C ILE A 34 -3.80 -3.74 -5.69
N SER A 35 -4.29 -4.56 -6.63
CA SER A 35 -3.46 -5.39 -7.50
C SER A 35 -2.45 -4.56 -8.31
N ARG A 36 -2.88 -3.41 -8.86
CA ARG A 36 -1.98 -2.50 -9.58
C ARG A 36 -0.89 -1.91 -8.67
N ILE A 37 -1.23 -1.56 -7.44
CA ILE A 37 -0.27 -1.06 -6.44
C ILE A 37 0.72 -2.17 -6.08
N GLU A 38 0.25 -3.39 -5.81
CA GLU A 38 1.10 -4.53 -5.45
C GLU A 38 2.06 -4.95 -6.57
N THR A 39 1.62 -4.83 -7.82
CA THR A 39 2.41 -5.20 -9.01
C THR A 39 3.26 -4.06 -9.55
N GLY A 40 3.10 -2.83 -9.04
CA GLY A 40 3.84 -1.66 -9.51
C GLY A 40 3.49 -1.21 -10.92
N LYS A 41 2.30 -1.58 -11.41
CA LYS A 41 1.91 -1.33 -12.80
C LYS A 41 1.59 0.13 -13.13
N ARG A 42 1.64 1.08 -12.18
CA ARG A 42 1.54 2.53 -12.46
C ARG A 42 1.74 3.40 -11.23
N GLY A 43 2.61 4.40 -11.34
CA GLY A 43 2.62 5.65 -10.55
C GLY A 43 2.64 5.53 -9.02
N ILE A 44 2.85 6.66 -8.36
CA ILE A 44 2.76 6.73 -6.90
C ILE A 44 1.26 6.76 -6.52
N PRO A 45 0.76 5.85 -5.65
CA PRO A 45 -0.65 5.84 -5.26
C PRO A 45 -0.98 7.09 -4.47
N LYS A 46 -2.18 7.67 -4.68
CA LYS A 46 -2.59 8.91 -4.00
C LYS A 46 -2.50 8.76 -2.47
N PRO A 47 -2.17 9.85 -1.73
CA PRO A 47 -2.08 9.82 -0.28
C PRO A 47 -3.35 9.29 0.42
N ASP A 48 -4.54 9.61 -0.10
CA ASP A 48 -5.81 9.06 0.42
C ASP A 48 -5.92 7.54 0.29
N THR A 49 -5.45 6.98 -0.84
CA THR A 49 -5.42 5.53 -1.05
C THR A 49 -4.46 4.86 -0.06
N LEU A 50 -3.29 5.46 0.17
CA LEU A 50 -2.35 4.95 1.17
C LEU A 50 -2.94 5.00 2.59
N LYS A 51 -3.70 6.05 2.93
CA LYS A 51 -4.37 6.17 4.25
C LYS A 51 -5.43 5.10 4.46
N LYS A 52 -6.26 4.85 3.45
CA LYS A 52 -7.26 3.77 3.47
C LYS A 52 -6.62 2.39 3.65
N LEU A 53 -5.54 2.14 2.93
CA LEU A 53 -4.79 0.88 3.03
C LEU A 53 -4.07 0.74 4.38
N SER A 54 -3.52 1.83 4.93
CA SER A 54 -2.84 1.81 6.22
C SER A 54 -3.80 1.43 7.34
N LEU A 55 -5.01 2.02 7.34
CA LEU A 55 -6.07 1.68 8.29
C LEU A 55 -6.52 0.23 8.14
N ALA A 56 -6.82 -0.20 6.91
CA ALA A 56 -7.28 -1.57 6.65
C ALA A 56 -6.22 -2.63 6.97
N LEU A 57 -4.92 -2.31 6.85
CA LEU A 57 -3.82 -3.22 7.17
C LEU A 57 -3.27 -3.03 8.58
N MET A 58 -3.75 -2.04 9.35
CA MET A 58 -3.22 -1.67 10.68
C MET A 58 -1.71 -1.44 10.67
N ILE A 59 -1.24 -0.67 9.70
CA ILE A 59 0.18 -0.28 9.55
C ILE A 59 0.31 1.24 9.53
N SER A 60 1.54 1.73 9.75
CA SER A 60 1.79 3.18 9.73
C SER A 60 1.53 3.77 8.34
N TYR A 61 0.74 4.84 8.31
CA TYR A 61 0.52 5.65 7.12
C TYR A 61 1.82 6.28 6.62
N GLU A 62 2.66 6.78 7.53
CA GLU A 62 3.95 7.38 7.22
C GLU A 62 4.91 6.38 6.59
N ASP A 63 4.92 5.13 7.07
CA ASP A 63 5.73 4.06 6.47
C ASP A 63 5.29 3.76 5.03
N LEU A 64 3.99 3.79 4.74
CA LEU A 64 3.51 3.70 3.36
C LEU A 64 3.91 4.91 2.52
N MET A 65 3.82 6.12 3.07
CA MET A 65 4.22 7.36 2.39
C MET A 65 5.72 7.38 2.07
N MET A 66 6.59 6.99 3.00
CA MET A 66 8.02 6.84 2.77
C MET A 66 8.32 5.82 1.67
N ARG A 67 7.70 4.63 1.73
CA ARG A 67 7.90 3.57 0.72
C ARG A 67 7.34 3.93 -0.65
N ALA A 68 6.33 4.78 -0.68
CA ALA A 68 5.75 5.34 -1.90
C ALA A 68 6.62 6.46 -2.51
N GLY A 69 7.63 6.97 -1.78
CA GLY A 69 8.49 8.07 -2.22
C GLY A 69 7.91 9.47 -1.98
N TYR A 70 6.90 9.61 -1.12
CA TYR A 70 6.35 10.91 -0.73
C TYR A 70 7.18 11.63 0.33
N LEU A 71 7.95 10.88 1.11
CA LEU A 71 8.78 11.41 2.19
C LEU A 71 10.21 10.94 1.93
N GLU A 72 11.12 11.89 1.75
CA GLU A 72 12.55 11.60 1.88
C GLU A 72 12.86 11.42 3.37
N LYS A 73 13.57 10.35 3.73
CA LYS A 73 14.19 10.29 5.04
C LYS A 73 15.19 11.44 5.09
N VAL A 74 14.87 12.49 5.83
CA VAL A 74 15.86 13.52 6.15
C VAL A 74 16.98 12.80 6.91
N PRO A 75 18.21 12.72 6.38
CA PRO A 75 19.32 12.20 7.16
C PRO A 75 19.60 13.24 8.25
N HIS A 76 19.47 12.84 9.51
CA HIS A 76 20.14 13.53 10.62
C HIS A 76 21.58 13.04 10.69
#